data_AF-A0A831YYT6-F1
#
_entry.id   AF-A0A831YYT6-F1
#
_cell.length_a   1.000
_cell.length_b   1.000
_cell.length_c   1.000
_cell.angle_alpha   90.00
_cell.angle_beta   90.00
_cell.angle_gamma   90.00
#
_symmetry.space_group_name_H-M   'P 1'
#
loop_
_entity.id
_entity.type
_entity.pdbx_description
1 polymer ?
#
loop_
_entity_poly.entity_id
_entity_poly.type
_entity_poly.pdbx_seq_one_letter_code
_entity_poly.pdbx_strand_id
1 'polypeptide(L)'
;MRKHYTHKHPKLNLRTEKDLLHFLNARKTVKLKGKTVRRQVATKDLSYLDKNSRSDWNDHPSESKPENGKYVRYIKQGSTLDISNRRLNAALKQTLDKKVPSIFYGSVSKKSHIQASRALCNGKSTVIISLDVTRFFESVSLARIFRFFRKAGCSTEIADILVELTCVPLGAKEHPQSGFSIARGFPTSPRLALWATFEIFVKLNRILQKRYGHLSPKLVVFVDDVGISLKNSTPEEIEEIKALSFETIESDKNGIHLVVHKEAPKLKVQSIDQNAEHLGLVIGKNSLSPSFETRHKIGYVKAQLSKQTLSTENRDRARKNKRGLMNYKRSVSNG
;
A
#
# COMPACT_ATOMS: atom_id res chain seq x y z
N MET A 1 -29.51 5.03 -3.09
CA MET A 1 -29.32 3.76 -3.85
C MET A 1 -28.40 2.81 -3.08
N ARG A 2 -28.94 1.75 -2.47
CA ARG A 2 -28.16 0.67 -1.86
C ARG A 2 -27.59 -0.21 -2.96
N LYS A 3 -26.32 -0.03 -3.33
CA LYS A 3 -25.62 -0.98 -4.21
C LYS A 3 -25.39 -2.26 -3.41
N HIS A 4 -26.07 -3.34 -3.76
CA HIS A 4 -25.71 -4.68 -3.30
C HIS A 4 -24.28 -4.97 -3.80
N TYR A 5 -23.31 -4.91 -2.90
CA TYR A 5 -21.91 -5.12 -3.23
C TYR A 5 -21.65 -6.61 -3.47
N THR A 6 -21.90 -7.12 -4.68
CA THR A 6 -21.40 -8.43 -5.11
C THR A 6 -20.00 -8.25 -5.69
N HIS A 7 -18.99 -8.04 -4.83
CA HIS A 7 -17.61 -8.01 -5.31
C HIS A 7 -17.18 -9.43 -5.68
N LYS A 8 -17.39 -9.83 -6.93
CA LYS A 8 -16.73 -11.00 -7.51
C LYS A 8 -15.23 -10.70 -7.59
N HIS A 9 -14.39 -11.64 -7.14
CA HIS A 9 -12.94 -11.54 -7.32
C HIS A 9 -12.60 -11.26 -8.78
N PRO A 10 -11.63 -10.38 -9.05
CA PRO A 10 -11.34 -10.01 -10.40
C PRO A 10 -10.74 -11.20 -11.16
N LYS A 11 -11.21 -11.40 -12.39
CA LYS A 11 -10.68 -12.44 -13.28
C LYS A 11 -9.45 -11.95 -14.06
N LEU A 12 -8.39 -12.76 -14.04
CA LEU A 12 -7.20 -12.71 -14.88
C LEU A 12 -7.25 -13.81 -15.96
N ASN A 13 -7.75 -15.01 -15.60
CA ASN A 13 -7.97 -16.15 -16.50
C ASN A 13 -6.71 -16.63 -17.27
N LEU A 14 -5.55 -16.65 -16.63
CA LEU A 14 -4.30 -17.12 -17.25
C LEU A 14 -4.16 -18.64 -17.08
N ARG A 15 -4.24 -19.41 -18.17
CA ARG A 15 -4.27 -20.89 -18.10
C ARG A 15 -2.98 -21.53 -18.57
N THR A 16 -2.28 -20.87 -19.47
CA THR A 16 -1.06 -21.37 -20.10
C THR A 16 0.09 -20.39 -19.95
N GLU A 17 1.32 -20.85 -20.16
CA GLU A 17 2.50 -19.98 -20.18
C GLU A 17 2.37 -18.89 -21.24
N LYS A 18 1.80 -19.23 -22.39
CA LYS A 18 1.50 -18.28 -23.47
C LYS A 18 0.57 -17.15 -22.99
N ASP A 19 -0.46 -17.47 -22.21
CA ASP A 19 -1.35 -16.45 -21.62
C ASP A 19 -0.59 -15.54 -20.68
N LEU A 20 0.28 -16.10 -19.84
CA LEU A 20 1.10 -15.33 -18.90
C LEU A 20 2.06 -14.41 -19.64
N LEU A 21 2.77 -14.89 -20.66
CA LEU A 21 3.67 -14.08 -21.47
C LEU A 21 2.91 -12.96 -22.19
N HIS A 22 1.74 -13.26 -22.75
CA HIS A 22 0.88 -12.23 -23.33
C HIS A 22 0.48 -11.18 -22.29
N PHE A 23 0.10 -11.61 -21.09
CA PHE A 23 -0.28 -10.74 -19.99
C PHE A 23 0.86 -9.83 -19.52
N LEU A 24 2.07 -10.39 -19.32
CA LEU A 24 3.27 -9.62 -18.92
C LEU A 24 3.73 -8.64 -20.02
N ASN A 25 3.47 -8.98 -21.27
CA ASN A 25 3.84 -8.15 -22.42
C ASN A 25 2.71 -7.26 -22.95
N ALA A 26 1.53 -7.30 -22.32
CA ALA A 26 0.39 -6.47 -22.69
C ALA A 26 0.77 -4.98 -22.64
N ARG A 27 0.56 -4.26 -23.74
CA ARG A 27 1.01 -2.87 -23.89
C ARG A 27 0.24 -1.93 -22.97
N LYS A 28 0.95 -1.38 -21.97
CA LYS A 28 0.82 0.00 -21.46
C LYS A 28 2.18 0.51 -20.95
N THR A 29 3.15 0.63 -21.84
CA THR A 29 4.29 1.51 -21.59
C THR A 29 3.99 2.85 -22.23
N VAL A 30 3.46 3.79 -21.42
CA VAL A 30 3.55 5.21 -21.76
C VAL A 30 5.02 5.48 -22.10
N LYS A 31 5.28 6.01 -23.30
CA LYS A 31 6.59 6.56 -23.67
C LYS A 31 6.94 7.61 -22.60
N LEU A 32 7.67 7.23 -21.56
CA LEU A 32 8.38 8.19 -20.74
C LEU A 32 9.41 8.80 -21.69
N LYS A 33 9.19 10.08 -22.04
CA LYS A 33 10.04 10.89 -22.92
C LYS A 33 11.51 10.45 -22.79
N GLY A 34 12.02 9.77 -23.83
CA GLY A 34 13.45 9.48 -23.99
C GLY A 34 14.05 8.25 -23.29
N LYS A 35 13.29 7.29 -22.73
CA LYS A 35 13.90 6.06 -22.15
C LYS A 35 13.39 4.76 -22.77
N THR A 36 14.36 3.99 -23.27
CA THR A 36 14.43 2.65 -23.90
C THR A 36 13.17 1.78 -23.88
N VAL A 37 12.91 1.13 -25.02
CA VAL A 37 11.97 0.00 -25.13
C VAL A 37 12.27 -0.99 -24.00
N ARG A 38 11.37 -1.12 -23.02
CA ARG A 38 11.56 -2.07 -21.91
C ARG A 38 11.53 -3.48 -22.51
N ARG A 39 12.61 -4.24 -22.34
CA ARG A 39 12.75 -5.66 -22.74
C ARG A 39 11.45 -6.43 -22.44
N GLN A 40 10.99 -7.24 -23.39
CA GLN A 40 9.86 -8.15 -23.22
C GLN A 40 10.28 -9.37 -22.38
N VAL A 41 9.31 -10.01 -21.73
CA VAL A 41 9.53 -11.31 -21.06
C VAL A 41 9.33 -12.41 -22.10
N ALA A 42 10.26 -13.34 -22.20
CA ALA A 42 10.19 -14.51 -23.08
C ALA A 42 10.08 -15.82 -22.27
N THR A 43 9.76 -16.94 -22.92
CA THR A 43 9.73 -18.27 -22.27
C THR A 43 11.02 -18.59 -21.51
N LYS A 44 12.18 -18.34 -22.13
CA LYS A 44 13.49 -18.53 -21.48
C LYS A 44 13.67 -17.72 -20.19
N ASP A 45 12.97 -16.59 -20.07
CA ASP A 45 13.01 -15.78 -18.86
C ASP A 45 12.24 -16.46 -17.72
N LEU A 46 11.12 -17.10 -18.02
CA LEU A 46 10.36 -17.87 -17.02
C LEU A 46 11.14 -19.10 -16.57
N SER A 47 11.76 -19.84 -17.49
CA SER A 47 12.64 -20.97 -17.15
C SER A 47 13.88 -20.54 -16.36
N TYR A 48 14.40 -19.34 -16.60
CA TYR A 48 15.49 -18.77 -15.79
C TYR A 48 15.02 -18.50 -14.35
N LEU A 49 13.83 -17.90 -14.19
CA LEU A 49 13.31 -17.48 -12.89
C LEU A 49 13.01 -18.67 -11.96
N ASP A 50 12.49 -19.75 -12.52
CA ASP A 50 12.30 -21.03 -11.83
C ASP A 50 13.59 -21.48 -11.11
N LYS A 51 14.74 -21.33 -11.79
CA LYS A 51 16.04 -21.77 -11.26
C LYS A 51 16.80 -20.69 -10.48
N ASN A 52 16.56 -19.42 -10.75
CA ASN A 52 17.45 -18.31 -10.33
C ASN A 52 16.73 -17.14 -9.65
N SER A 53 15.42 -17.19 -9.40
CA SER A 53 14.67 -16.07 -8.79
C SER A 53 15.28 -15.56 -7.47
N ARG A 54 15.92 -16.44 -6.69
CA ARG A 54 16.54 -16.10 -5.40
C ARG A 54 17.85 -15.31 -5.53
N SER A 55 18.56 -15.38 -6.65
CA SER A 55 19.81 -14.64 -6.85
C SER A 55 19.58 -13.19 -7.28
N ASP A 56 18.38 -12.89 -7.78
CA ASP A 56 18.04 -11.59 -8.38
C ASP A 56 17.59 -10.51 -7.37
N TRP A 57 17.54 -10.79 -6.07
CA TRP A 57 17.19 -9.82 -5.03
C TRP A 57 18.08 -9.94 -3.80
N ASN A 58 18.22 -8.86 -3.03
CA ASN A 58 18.97 -8.84 -1.76
C ASN A 58 18.25 -8.00 -0.70
N ASP A 59 18.68 -8.13 0.55
CA ASP A 59 18.30 -7.20 1.62
C ASP A 59 18.90 -5.82 1.38
N HIS A 60 18.08 -4.79 1.54
CA HIS A 60 18.51 -3.41 1.45
C HIS A 60 19.31 -3.05 2.71
N PRO A 61 20.59 -2.67 2.60
CA PRO A 61 21.49 -2.55 3.74
C PRO A 61 21.07 -1.44 4.72
N SER A 62 20.48 -0.36 4.22
CA SER A 62 20.12 0.81 5.04
C SER A 62 18.61 1.00 5.29
N GLU A 63 17.75 0.23 4.61
CA GLU A 63 16.29 0.34 4.79
C GLU A 63 15.71 -0.81 5.61
N SER A 64 16.42 -1.95 5.63
CA SER A 64 16.15 -3.03 6.57
C SER A 64 16.49 -2.57 7.98
N LYS A 65 15.67 -3.02 8.93
CA LYS A 65 15.83 -2.83 10.37
C LYS A 65 15.70 -4.19 11.05
N PRO A 66 16.74 -5.05 10.97
CA PRO A 66 16.68 -6.43 11.46
C PRO A 66 16.34 -6.52 12.95
N GLU A 67 16.78 -5.56 13.75
CA GLU A 67 16.47 -5.43 15.17
C GLU A 67 14.96 -5.29 15.44
N ASN A 68 14.21 -4.80 14.45
CA ASN A 68 12.76 -4.68 14.47
C ASN A 68 12.06 -5.81 13.70
N GLY A 69 12.83 -6.79 13.19
CA GLY A 69 12.36 -7.86 12.30
C GLY A 69 11.78 -7.32 10.99
N LYS A 70 12.27 -6.18 10.50
CA LYS A 70 11.82 -5.53 9.26
C LYS A 70 12.89 -5.68 8.19
N TYR A 71 12.56 -6.37 7.11
CA TYR A 71 13.47 -6.57 5.98
C TYR A 71 12.90 -5.91 4.72
N VAL A 72 13.65 -4.97 4.15
CA VAL A 72 13.29 -4.33 2.87
C VAL A 72 14.16 -4.95 1.79
N ARG A 73 13.54 -5.50 0.74
CA ARG A 73 14.27 -6.16 -0.34
C ARG A 73 14.40 -5.22 -1.53
N TYR A 74 15.53 -5.28 -2.22
CA TYR A 74 15.67 -4.68 -3.54
C TYR A 74 15.93 -5.76 -4.58
N ILE A 75 15.31 -5.62 -5.75
CA ILE A 75 15.56 -6.48 -6.91
C ILE A 75 16.69 -5.84 -7.73
N LYS A 76 17.67 -6.63 -8.16
CA LYS A 76 18.77 -6.17 -9.02
C LYS A 76 18.20 -5.53 -10.29
N GLN A 77 18.50 -4.26 -10.51
CA GLN A 77 17.94 -3.52 -11.64
C GLN A 77 18.29 -4.18 -12.98
N GLY A 78 17.28 -4.36 -13.83
CA GLY A 78 17.45 -4.95 -15.16
C GLY A 78 17.58 -6.48 -15.18
N SER A 79 17.55 -7.14 -14.01
CA SER A 79 17.47 -8.60 -13.95
C SER A 79 16.15 -9.11 -14.53
N THR A 80 16.10 -10.41 -14.79
CA THR A 80 14.90 -11.08 -15.29
C THR A 80 13.75 -10.94 -14.29
N LEU A 81 14.03 -11.05 -12.99
CA LEU A 81 13.02 -10.85 -11.94
C LEU A 81 12.50 -9.42 -11.93
N ASP A 82 13.39 -8.43 -12.08
CA ASP A 82 13.01 -7.02 -12.10
C ASP A 82 12.05 -6.69 -13.25
N ILE A 83 12.39 -7.14 -14.45
CA ILE A 83 11.59 -6.92 -15.66
C ILE A 83 10.22 -7.59 -15.50
N SER A 84 10.21 -8.84 -15.06
CA SER A 84 8.98 -9.63 -14.89
C SER A 84 8.07 -9.04 -13.81
N ASN A 85 8.63 -8.64 -12.67
CA ASN A 85 7.88 -8.09 -11.54
C ASN A 85 7.28 -6.71 -11.89
N ARG A 86 8.04 -5.82 -12.56
CA ARG A 86 7.51 -4.52 -13.02
C ARG A 86 6.39 -4.69 -14.05
N ARG A 87 6.53 -5.65 -14.97
CA ARG A 87 5.52 -5.95 -15.99
C ARG A 87 4.27 -6.55 -15.38
N LEU A 88 4.42 -7.50 -14.46
CA LEU A 88 3.32 -8.07 -13.69
C LEU A 88 2.56 -6.96 -12.95
N ASN A 89 3.26 -6.07 -12.23
CA ASN A 89 2.62 -4.94 -11.55
C ASN A 89 1.84 -4.05 -12.52
N ALA A 90 2.41 -3.71 -13.68
CA ALA A 90 1.74 -2.90 -14.69
C ALA A 90 0.48 -3.58 -15.25
N ALA A 91 0.56 -4.88 -15.57
CA ALA A 91 -0.55 -5.67 -16.08
C ALA A 91 -1.67 -5.82 -15.04
N LEU A 92 -1.32 -6.05 -13.77
CA LEU A 92 -2.27 -6.07 -12.66
C LEU A 92 -2.96 -4.71 -12.51
N LYS A 93 -2.22 -3.59 -12.53
CA LYS A 93 -2.81 -2.24 -12.48
C LYS A 93 -3.83 -2.01 -13.60
N GLN A 94 -3.44 -2.33 -14.82
CA GLN A 94 -4.30 -2.14 -15.99
C GLN A 94 -5.60 -2.94 -15.89
N THR A 95 -5.52 -4.17 -15.38
CA THR A 95 -6.64 -5.12 -15.38
C THR A 95 -7.55 -4.95 -14.16
N LEU A 96 -6.97 -4.57 -13.03
CA LEU A 96 -7.62 -4.71 -11.73
C LEU A 96 -8.08 -3.38 -11.11
N ASP A 97 -7.47 -2.23 -11.46
CA ASP A 97 -7.76 -0.95 -10.78
C ASP A 97 -9.23 -0.55 -10.82
N LYS A 98 -9.90 -0.79 -11.95
CA LYS A 98 -11.32 -0.46 -12.14
C LYS A 98 -12.25 -1.25 -11.21
N LYS A 99 -11.76 -2.36 -10.64
CA LYS A 99 -12.53 -3.26 -9.78
C LYS A 99 -12.28 -2.99 -8.29
N VAL A 100 -11.37 -2.08 -7.95
CA VAL A 100 -11.02 -1.76 -6.56
C VAL A 100 -12.08 -0.86 -5.93
N PRO A 101 -12.64 -1.21 -4.75
CA PRO A 101 -13.58 -0.39 -4.00
C PRO A 101 -13.05 1.00 -3.67
N SER A 102 -13.96 1.93 -3.43
CA SER A 102 -13.62 3.34 -3.13
C SER A 102 -12.75 3.48 -1.88
N ILE A 103 -12.91 2.60 -0.88
CA ILE A 103 -12.18 2.62 0.40
C ILE A 103 -10.66 2.40 0.27
N PHE A 104 -10.18 1.78 -0.81
CA PHE A 104 -8.75 1.52 -0.99
C PHE A 104 -8.08 2.64 -1.77
N TYR A 105 -7.06 3.26 -1.19
CA TYR A 105 -6.27 4.31 -1.82
C TYR A 105 -4.82 3.87 -2.06
N GLY A 106 -4.27 3.04 -1.17
CA GLY A 106 -2.91 2.51 -1.29
C GLY A 106 -2.77 1.61 -2.51
N SER A 107 -1.63 1.72 -3.20
CA SER A 107 -1.28 0.94 -4.40
C SER A 107 -2.16 1.18 -5.65
N VAL A 108 -3.29 1.89 -5.58
CA VAL A 108 -4.23 2.11 -6.72
C VAL A 108 -3.77 3.26 -7.62
N SER A 109 -3.84 3.10 -8.95
CA SER A 109 -3.45 4.19 -9.88
C SER A 109 -4.36 5.41 -9.71
N LYS A 110 -3.76 6.60 -9.79
CA LYS A 110 -4.43 7.91 -9.62
C LYS A 110 -5.09 8.12 -8.26
N LYS A 111 -4.81 7.26 -7.27
CA LYS A 111 -5.10 7.51 -5.86
C LYS A 111 -3.82 7.88 -5.13
N SER A 112 -3.92 8.81 -4.19
CA SER A 112 -2.81 9.30 -3.38
C SER A 112 -3.19 9.31 -1.90
N HIS A 113 -2.19 9.44 -1.02
CA HIS A 113 -2.41 9.61 0.41
C HIS A 113 -3.18 10.91 0.71
N ILE A 114 -3.02 11.96 -0.10
CA ILE A 114 -3.81 13.19 0.00
C ILE A 114 -5.30 12.89 -0.20
N GLN A 115 -5.65 12.12 -1.24
CA GLN A 115 -7.05 11.74 -1.50
C GLN A 115 -7.58 10.79 -0.43
N ALA A 116 -6.72 9.95 0.16
CA ALA A 116 -7.06 9.08 1.26
C ALA A 116 -7.43 9.90 2.51
N SER A 117 -6.55 10.82 2.95
CA SER A 117 -6.82 11.71 4.09
C SER A 117 -8.02 12.61 3.85
N ARG A 118 -8.22 13.11 2.61
CA ARG A 118 -9.41 13.88 2.21
C ARG A 118 -10.70 13.10 2.45
N ALA A 119 -10.70 11.81 2.14
CA ALA A 119 -11.88 10.98 2.27
C ALA A 119 -12.29 10.79 3.74
N LEU A 120 -11.40 11.02 4.70
CA LEU A 120 -11.70 11.03 6.13
C LEU A 120 -12.26 12.37 6.63
N CYS A 121 -12.27 13.45 5.82
CA CYS A 121 -12.98 14.67 6.18
C CYS A 121 -14.49 14.37 6.26
N ASN A 122 -15.08 14.50 7.46
CA ASN A 122 -16.48 14.14 7.70
C ASN A 122 -17.32 15.25 8.35
N GLY A 123 -16.91 16.51 8.20
CA GLY A 123 -17.62 17.66 8.74
C GLY A 123 -17.26 17.97 10.20
N LYS A 124 -18.09 18.78 10.87
CA LYS A 124 -17.88 19.17 12.29
C LYS A 124 -18.03 17.94 13.20
N SER A 125 -17.33 17.94 14.34
CA SER A 125 -17.42 16.91 15.37
C SER A 125 -17.07 15.52 14.82
N THR A 126 -15.96 15.45 14.08
CA THR A 126 -15.43 14.20 13.52
C THR A 126 -14.33 13.66 14.41
N VAL A 127 -14.41 12.37 14.74
CA VAL A 127 -13.32 11.60 15.34
C VAL A 127 -12.70 10.69 14.29
N ILE A 128 -11.38 10.56 14.32
CA ILE A 128 -10.61 9.71 13.44
C ILE A 128 -9.92 8.63 14.27
N ILE A 129 -10.21 7.37 13.94
CA ILE A 129 -9.52 6.19 14.44
C ILE A 129 -8.48 5.79 13.37
N SER A 130 -7.20 5.86 13.72
CA SER A 130 -6.11 5.36 12.87
C SER A 130 -5.55 4.07 13.47
N LEU A 131 -5.48 3.04 12.63
CA LEU A 131 -4.95 1.71 12.95
C LEU A 131 -3.75 1.43 12.05
N ASP A 132 -2.74 0.76 12.63
CA ASP A 132 -1.53 0.31 11.92
C ASP A 132 -1.45 -1.22 11.99
N VAL A 133 -1.24 -1.86 10.84
CA VAL A 133 -1.13 -3.32 10.77
C VAL A 133 0.33 -3.76 10.87
N THR A 134 0.64 -4.52 11.91
CA THR A 134 1.97 -5.04 12.19
C THR A 134 2.45 -5.96 11.07
N ARG A 135 3.69 -5.73 10.61
CA ARG A 135 4.37 -6.61 9.63
C ARG A 135 3.49 -6.96 8.42
N PHE A 136 2.75 -5.97 7.92
CA PHE A 136 1.68 -6.16 6.94
C PHE A 136 2.03 -7.02 5.72
N PHE A 137 3.20 -6.82 5.11
CA PHE A 137 3.63 -7.60 3.94
C PHE A 137 3.99 -9.02 4.32
N GLU A 138 4.71 -9.18 5.43
CA GLU A 138 5.14 -10.47 5.96
C GLU A 138 3.95 -11.33 6.41
N SER A 139 2.85 -10.71 6.84
CA SER A 139 1.59 -11.37 7.20
C SER A 139 0.79 -11.90 6.02
N VAL A 140 1.16 -11.56 4.78
CA VAL A 140 0.53 -12.07 3.55
C VAL A 140 1.32 -13.25 3.02
N SER A 141 0.89 -14.45 3.40
CA SER A 141 1.57 -15.70 3.06
C SER A 141 1.53 -16.05 1.56
N LEU A 142 2.48 -16.88 1.15
CA LEU A 142 2.48 -17.55 -0.14
C LEU A 142 1.14 -18.23 -0.47
N ALA A 143 0.58 -19.00 0.48
CA ALA A 143 -0.67 -19.71 0.29
C ALA A 143 -1.84 -18.75 -0.02
N ARG A 144 -1.83 -17.55 0.57
CA ARG A 144 -2.82 -16.53 0.25
C ARG A 144 -2.65 -15.97 -1.16
N ILE A 145 -1.41 -15.69 -1.57
CA ILE A 145 -1.13 -15.19 -2.92
C ILE A 145 -1.51 -16.22 -3.97
N PHE A 146 -1.14 -17.49 -3.75
CA PHE A 146 -1.56 -18.61 -4.58
C PHE A 146 -3.09 -18.65 -4.71
N ARG A 147 -3.80 -18.62 -3.58
CA ARG A 147 -5.27 -18.62 -3.54
C ARG A 147 -5.88 -17.43 -4.27
N PHE A 148 -5.28 -16.25 -4.18
CA PHE A 148 -5.71 -15.08 -4.95
C PHE A 148 -5.64 -15.36 -6.45
N PHE A 149 -4.51 -15.85 -6.96
CA PHE A 149 -4.38 -16.16 -8.39
C PHE A 149 -5.34 -17.27 -8.84
N ARG A 150 -5.56 -18.30 -8.01
CA ARG A 150 -6.58 -19.33 -8.26
C ARG A 150 -7.99 -18.74 -8.33
N LYS A 151 -8.39 -17.89 -7.37
CA LYS A 151 -9.70 -17.18 -7.39
C LYS A 151 -9.84 -16.28 -8.62
N ALA A 152 -8.73 -15.68 -9.06
CA ALA A 152 -8.64 -14.89 -10.28
C ALA A 152 -8.70 -15.72 -11.58
N GLY A 153 -8.82 -17.04 -11.49
CA GLY A 153 -8.99 -17.93 -12.63
C GLY A 153 -7.68 -18.36 -13.28
N CYS A 154 -6.53 -18.22 -12.62
CA CYS A 154 -5.29 -18.80 -13.11
C CYS A 154 -5.31 -20.34 -12.98
N SER A 155 -4.64 -21.06 -13.88
CA SER A 155 -4.33 -22.49 -13.67
C SER A 155 -3.39 -22.67 -12.47
N THR A 156 -3.15 -23.92 -12.06
CA THR A 156 -2.37 -24.20 -10.84
C THR A 156 -0.92 -23.84 -11.07
N GLU A 157 -0.40 -24.32 -12.20
CA GLU A 157 0.94 -24.12 -12.72
C GLU A 157 1.26 -22.63 -12.87
N ILE A 158 0.32 -21.84 -13.42
CA ILE A 158 0.51 -20.39 -13.57
C ILE A 158 0.44 -19.67 -12.23
N ALA A 159 -0.39 -20.13 -11.29
CA ALA A 159 -0.43 -19.56 -9.95
C ALA A 159 0.87 -19.81 -9.19
N ASP A 160 1.50 -20.99 -9.35
CA ASP A 160 2.80 -21.32 -8.75
C ASP A 160 3.91 -20.42 -9.30
N ILE A 161 4.02 -20.28 -10.63
CA ILE A 161 4.98 -19.37 -11.26
C ILE A 161 4.79 -17.93 -10.72
N LEU A 162 3.55 -17.45 -10.67
CA LEU A 162 3.27 -16.08 -10.21
C LEU A 162 3.61 -15.89 -8.72
N VAL A 163 3.46 -16.91 -7.91
CA VAL A 163 3.86 -16.92 -6.50
C VAL A 163 5.38 -16.82 -6.38
N GLU A 164 6.14 -17.62 -7.12
CA GLU A 164 7.60 -17.59 -7.10
C GLU A 164 8.17 -16.23 -7.54
N LEU A 165 7.51 -15.59 -8.51
CA LEU A 165 7.88 -14.24 -8.97
C LEU A 165 7.66 -13.13 -7.94
N THR A 166 6.87 -13.38 -6.90
CA THR A 166 6.33 -12.33 -6.04
C THR A 166 6.54 -12.55 -4.55
N CYS A 167 6.81 -13.79 -4.14
CA CYS A 167 7.06 -14.16 -2.75
C CYS A 167 8.54 -14.47 -2.51
N VAL A 168 9.00 -14.18 -1.29
CA VAL A 168 10.36 -14.45 -0.81
C VAL A 168 10.29 -15.11 0.56
N PRO A 169 11.36 -15.81 1.01
CA PRO A 169 11.44 -16.32 2.37
C PRO A 169 11.25 -15.21 3.42
N LEU A 170 10.68 -15.57 4.57
CA LEU A 170 10.65 -14.71 5.74
C LEU A 170 12.08 -14.54 6.34
N GLY A 171 12.29 -13.51 7.15
CA GLY A 171 13.59 -13.27 7.81
C GLY A 171 14.68 -12.71 6.88
N ALA A 172 15.94 -12.71 7.31
CA ALA A 172 17.06 -12.23 6.48
C ALA A 172 17.28 -13.15 5.28
N LYS A 173 17.84 -12.63 4.18
CA LYS A 173 18.15 -13.46 2.99
C LYS A 173 19.12 -14.59 3.33
N GLU A 174 20.18 -14.27 4.08
CA GLU A 174 21.23 -15.22 4.47
C GLU A 174 20.78 -16.18 5.58
N HIS A 175 19.75 -15.79 6.34
CA HIS A 175 19.18 -16.59 7.43
C HIS A 175 17.65 -16.62 7.31
N PRO A 176 17.12 -17.34 6.30
CA PRO A 176 15.69 -17.37 6.04
C PRO A 176 14.98 -18.12 7.16
N GLN A 177 13.82 -17.59 7.55
CA GLN A 177 12.88 -18.24 8.43
C GLN A 177 11.98 -19.18 7.64
N SER A 178 11.28 -20.07 8.35
CA SER A 178 10.27 -20.93 7.73
C SER A 178 9.12 -20.09 7.15
N GLY A 179 8.74 -20.38 5.91
CA GLY A 179 7.62 -19.75 5.22
C GLY A 179 8.02 -18.64 4.25
N PHE A 180 7.04 -18.23 3.43
CA PHE A 180 7.20 -17.27 2.35
C PHE A 180 6.08 -16.24 2.39
N SER A 181 6.41 -15.00 2.02
CA SER A 181 5.47 -13.88 1.95
C SER A 181 5.85 -12.92 0.83
N ILE A 182 4.98 -11.97 0.53
CA ILE A 182 5.34 -10.87 -0.37
C ILE A 182 6.38 -9.94 0.27
N ALA A 183 7.34 -9.48 -0.52
CA ALA A 183 8.46 -8.68 -0.01
C ALA A 183 8.15 -7.19 0.07
N ARG A 184 8.62 -6.50 1.13
CA ARG A 184 8.79 -5.04 1.07
C ARG A 184 9.80 -4.69 -0.02
N GLY A 185 9.52 -3.64 -0.79
CA GLY A 185 10.39 -3.15 -1.88
C GLY A 185 10.16 -3.82 -3.24
N PHE A 186 9.47 -4.96 -3.30
CA PHE A 186 9.05 -5.55 -4.58
C PHE A 186 7.93 -4.70 -5.22
N PRO A 187 8.03 -4.35 -6.51
CA PRO A 187 7.03 -3.53 -7.21
C PRO A 187 5.59 -4.06 -7.14
N THR A 188 5.40 -5.39 -7.14
CA THR A 188 4.09 -6.05 -7.09
C THR A 188 3.47 -6.09 -5.70
N SER A 189 4.27 -6.10 -4.63
CA SER A 189 3.81 -6.43 -3.29
C SER A 189 2.68 -5.53 -2.79
N PRO A 190 2.74 -4.18 -2.90
CA PRO A 190 1.63 -3.33 -2.45
C PRO A 190 0.31 -3.66 -3.15
N ARG A 191 0.38 -4.13 -4.41
CA ARG A 191 -0.81 -4.49 -5.18
C ARG A 191 -1.37 -5.84 -4.76
N LEU A 192 -0.51 -6.82 -4.56
CA LEU A 192 -0.92 -8.15 -4.08
C LEU A 192 -1.47 -8.08 -2.66
N ALA A 193 -0.86 -7.27 -1.78
CA ALA A 193 -1.34 -7.06 -0.42
C ALA A 193 -2.78 -6.51 -0.38
N LEU A 194 -3.10 -5.55 -1.26
CA LEU A 194 -4.47 -5.04 -1.41
C LEU A 194 -5.46 -6.15 -1.76
N TRP A 195 -5.14 -6.97 -2.76
CA TRP A 195 -6.05 -8.03 -3.20
C TRP A 195 -6.15 -9.19 -2.21
N ALA A 196 -5.04 -9.48 -1.53
CA ALA A 196 -4.97 -10.47 -0.47
C ALA A 196 -5.90 -10.07 0.69
N THR A 197 -5.88 -8.81 1.10
CA THR A 197 -6.67 -8.27 2.23
C THR A 197 -8.04 -7.69 1.84
N PHE A 198 -8.38 -7.76 0.55
CA PHE A 198 -9.58 -7.15 -0.03
C PHE A 198 -10.87 -7.50 0.70
N GLU A 199 -11.09 -8.81 0.93
CA GLU A 199 -12.33 -9.32 1.52
C GLU A 199 -12.50 -8.82 2.97
N ILE A 200 -11.40 -8.70 3.71
CA ILE A 200 -11.37 -8.27 5.11
C ILE A 200 -11.90 -6.84 5.22
N PHE A 201 -11.29 -5.89 4.51
CA PHE A 201 -11.68 -4.48 4.62
C PHE A 201 -13.02 -4.17 3.95
N VAL A 202 -13.40 -4.92 2.92
CA VAL A 202 -14.77 -4.83 2.36
C VAL A 202 -15.80 -5.31 3.38
N LYS A 203 -15.53 -6.42 4.10
CA LYS A 203 -16.40 -6.91 5.18
C LYS A 203 -16.50 -5.85 6.29
N LEU A 204 -15.37 -5.31 6.75
CA LEU A 204 -15.34 -4.27 7.77
C LEU A 204 -16.19 -3.06 7.35
N ASN A 205 -15.97 -2.53 6.14
CA ASN A 205 -16.77 -1.41 5.65
C ASN A 205 -18.27 -1.71 5.64
N ARG A 206 -18.68 -2.90 5.20
CA ARG A 206 -20.10 -3.29 5.19
C ARG A 206 -20.69 -3.33 6.60
N ILE A 207 -19.95 -3.84 7.57
CA ILE A 207 -20.41 -3.88 8.97
C ILE A 207 -20.54 -2.45 9.50
N LEU A 208 -19.55 -1.60 9.28
CA LEU A 208 -19.58 -0.19 9.70
C LEU A 208 -20.78 0.54 9.09
N GLN A 209 -20.98 0.45 7.77
CA GLN A 209 -22.12 1.09 7.10
C GLN A 209 -23.47 0.57 7.59
N LYS A 210 -23.56 -0.72 7.96
CA LYS A 210 -24.83 -1.34 8.37
C LYS A 210 -25.18 -1.06 9.83
N ARG A 211 -24.21 -1.18 10.74
CA ARG A 211 -24.43 -1.09 12.20
C ARG A 211 -24.29 0.34 12.74
N TYR A 212 -23.38 1.12 12.15
CA TYR A 212 -23.02 2.45 12.63
C TYR A 212 -23.35 3.55 11.61
N GLY A 213 -24.35 3.32 10.75
CA GLY A 213 -24.69 4.22 9.65
C GLY A 213 -25.05 5.64 10.10
N HIS A 214 -25.60 5.80 11.32
CA HIS A 214 -25.91 7.10 11.92
C HIS A 214 -24.67 7.97 12.16
N LEU A 215 -23.50 7.34 12.35
CA LEU A 215 -22.21 8.02 12.51
C LEU A 215 -21.56 8.41 11.16
N SER A 216 -22.22 8.08 10.03
CA SER A 216 -21.70 8.29 8.68
C SER A 216 -20.25 7.83 8.49
N PRO A 217 -19.91 6.57 8.83
CA PRO A 217 -18.53 6.11 8.89
C PRO A 217 -17.86 6.17 7.52
N LYS A 218 -16.60 6.60 7.47
CA LYS A 218 -15.79 6.50 6.24
C LYS A 218 -14.52 5.71 6.54
N LEU A 219 -14.37 4.57 5.86
CA LEU A 219 -13.19 3.72 5.92
C LEU A 219 -12.24 4.07 4.77
N VAL A 220 -10.96 4.21 5.11
CA VAL A 220 -9.85 4.43 4.18
C VAL A 220 -8.77 3.40 4.49
N VAL A 221 -8.25 2.76 3.44
CA VAL A 221 -7.13 1.81 3.53
C VAL A 221 -6.02 2.27 2.59
N PHE A 222 -4.85 2.55 3.15
CA PHE A 222 -3.66 2.93 2.41
C PHE A 222 -2.52 1.96 2.74
N VAL A 223 -2.53 0.81 2.08
CA VAL A 223 -1.60 -0.30 2.37
C VAL A 223 -1.82 -0.81 3.80
N ASP A 224 -0.89 -0.58 4.72
CA ASP A 224 -0.89 -1.00 6.12
C ASP A 224 -1.62 -0.01 7.04
N ASP A 225 -1.74 1.26 6.63
CA ASP A 225 -2.48 2.29 7.34
C ASP A 225 -3.99 2.17 7.08
N VAL A 226 -4.78 2.14 8.15
CA VAL A 226 -6.24 2.11 8.09
C VAL A 226 -6.80 3.29 8.88
N GLY A 227 -7.67 4.07 8.25
CA GLY A 227 -8.35 5.22 8.87
C GLY A 227 -9.87 5.04 8.85
N ILE A 228 -10.52 5.35 9.97
CA ILE A 228 -11.98 5.38 10.10
C ILE A 228 -12.38 6.76 10.65
N SER A 229 -13.20 7.50 9.90
CA SER A 229 -13.80 8.74 10.40
C SER A 229 -15.24 8.50 10.85
N LEU A 230 -15.59 8.99 12.04
CA LEU A 230 -16.92 8.89 12.64
C LEU A 230 -17.42 10.30 12.98
N LYS A 231 -18.70 10.58 12.75
CA LYS A 231 -19.31 11.87 13.07
C LYS A 231 -20.21 11.73 14.30
N ASN A 232 -20.09 12.68 15.23
CA ASN A 232 -20.92 12.74 16.44
C ASN A 232 -20.91 11.45 17.28
N SER A 233 -19.80 10.72 17.28
CA SER A 233 -19.67 9.45 18.01
C SER A 233 -19.45 9.67 19.51
N THR A 234 -20.04 8.81 20.34
CA THR A 234 -19.71 8.75 21.77
C THR A 234 -18.42 7.95 22.03
N PRO A 235 -17.80 8.10 23.22
CA PRO A 235 -16.64 7.28 23.60
C PRO A 235 -16.91 5.77 23.53
N GLU A 236 -18.10 5.33 23.93
CA GLU A 236 -18.50 3.92 23.93
C GLU A 236 -18.56 3.37 22.50
N GLU A 237 -19.19 4.11 21.58
CA GLU A 237 -19.26 3.73 20.16
C GLU A 237 -17.86 3.66 19.51
N ILE A 238 -16.96 4.56 19.91
CA ILE A 238 -15.57 4.54 19.44
C ILE A 238 -14.88 3.24 19.89
N GLU A 239 -15.02 2.85 21.15
CA GLU A 239 -14.43 1.62 21.67
C GLU A 239 -15.03 0.37 21.03
N GLU A 240 -16.36 0.32 20.83
CA GLU A 240 -17.00 -0.77 20.10
C GLU A 240 -16.47 -0.89 18.66
N ILE A 241 -16.34 0.22 17.94
CA ILE A 241 -15.85 0.24 16.57
C ILE A 241 -14.37 -0.18 16.50
N LYS A 242 -13.55 0.19 17.49
CA LYS A 242 -12.17 -0.28 17.59
C LYS A 242 -12.12 -1.79 17.79
N ALA A 243 -12.84 -2.32 18.78
CA ALA A 243 -12.90 -3.74 19.08
C ALA A 243 -13.37 -4.55 17.86
N LEU A 244 -14.45 -4.10 17.22
CA LEU A 244 -14.96 -4.69 15.98
C LEU A 244 -13.94 -4.66 14.85
N SER A 245 -13.18 -3.56 14.72
CA SER A 245 -12.16 -3.43 13.68
C SER A 245 -11.02 -4.42 13.91
N PHE A 246 -10.56 -4.57 15.15
CA PHE A 246 -9.55 -5.58 15.52
C PHE A 246 -10.05 -6.99 15.22
N GLU A 247 -11.22 -7.35 15.73
CA GLU A 247 -11.81 -8.67 15.51
C GLU A 247 -11.96 -8.95 14.00
N THR A 248 -12.49 -8.01 13.24
CA THR A 248 -12.72 -8.21 11.80
C THR A 248 -11.40 -8.37 11.04
N ILE A 249 -10.38 -7.56 11.36
CA ILE A 249 -9.08 -7.59 10.68
C ILE A 249 -8.31 -8.87 11.03
N GLU A 250 -8.36 -9.31 12.29
CA GLU A 250 -7.61 -10.46 12.81
C GLU A 250 -8.36 -11.80 12.59
N SER A 251 -9.65 -11.77 12.21
CA SER A 251 -10.48 -12.99 12.05
C SER A 251 -10.24 -13.83 10.80
N ASP A 252 -9.39 -13.43 9.85
CA ASP A 252 -9.17 -14.24 8.63
C ASP A 252 -8.39 -15.52 8.98
N LYS A 253 -9.04 -16.67 8.81
CA LYS A 253 -8.40 -17.99 9.01
C LYS A 253 -7.82 -18.56 7.72
N ASN A 254 -7.73 -17.77 6.66
CA ASN A 254 -7.55 -18.22 5.28
C ASN A 254 -6.17 -17.83 4.71
N GLY A 255 -5.13 -18.07 5.51
CA GLY A 255 -3.72 -17.86 5.13
C GLY A 255 -3.24 -16.41 5.22
N ILE A 256 -4.02 -15.52 5.85
CA ILE A 256 -3.57 -14.20 6.28
C ILE A 256 -3.67 -14.17 7.80
N HIS A 257 -2.62 -13.70 8.47
CA HIS A 257 -2.66 -13.43 9.91
C HIS A 257 -2.28 -11.97 10.13
N LEU A 258 -3.23 -11.06 9.88
CA LEU A 258 -3.03 -9.65 10.22
C LEU A 258 -3.08 -9.49 11.73
N VAL A 259 -2.23 -8.63 12.25
CA VAL A 259 -2.24 -8.22 13.65
C VAL A 259 -2.27 -6.70 13.66
N VAL A 260 -3.19 -6.12 14.42
CA VAL A 260 -3.30 -4.66 14.52
C VAL A 260 -2.57 -4.21 15.78
N HIS A 261 -1.86 -3.08 15.70
CA HIS A 261 -1.36 -2.43 16.91
C HIS A 261 -2.54 -1.85 17.71
N LYS A 262 -2.71 -2.31 18.96
CA LYS A 262 -3.84 -1.96 19.83
C LYS A 262 -3.53 -0.82 20.81
N GLU A 263 -2.35 -0.23 20.72
CA GLU A 263 -1.87 0.79 21.65
C GLU A 263 -1.19 1.96 20.93
N ALA A 264 -1.14 3.11 21.63
CA ALA A 264 -0.38 4.26 21.19
C ALA A 264 1.13 3.92 21.10
N PRO A 265 1.90 4.57 20.21
CA PRO A 265 1.50 5.65 19.30
C PRO A 265 0.88 5.16 17.97
N LYS A 266 0.71 3.84 17.81
CA LYS A 266 0.30 3.23 16.53
C LYS A 266 -1.21 3.21 16.35
N LEU A 267 -1.94 2.96 17.42
CA LEU A 267 -3.37 3.25 17.52
C LEU A 267 -3.55 4.72 17.91
N LYS A 268 -4.37 5.45 17.15
CA LYS A 268 -4.72 6.84 17.48
C LYS A 268 -6.21 7.06 17.38
N VAL A 269 -6.79 7.71 18.37
CA VAL A 269 -8.16 8.24 18.34
C VAL A 269 -8.04 9.75 18.53
N GLN A 270 -8.46 10.52 17.54
CA GLN A 270 -8.22 11.97 17.52
C GLN A 270 -9.44 12.72 17.02
N SER A 271 -9.81 13.80 17.70
CA SER A 271 -10.79 14.75 17.18
C SER A 271 -10.14 15.67 16.14
N ILE A 272 -10.85 16.00 15.06
CA ILE A 272 -10.37 16.97 14.07
C ILE A 272 -10.12 18.36 14.68
N ASP A 273 -10.81 18.71 15.77
CA ASP A 273 -10.63 19.98 16.49
C ASP A 273 -9.30 20.02 17.25
N GLN A 274 -8.67 18.85 17.45
CA GLN A 274 -7.38 18.68 18.10
C GLN A 274 -6.26 18.34 17.09
N ASN A 275 -6.41 18.79 15.83
CA ASN A 275 -5.45 18.52 14.75
C ASN A 275 -5.20 17.02 14.50
N ALA A 276 -6.27 16.23 14.37
CA ALA A 276 -6.17 14.82 13.98
C ALA A 276 -5.26 14.62 12.76
N GLU A 277 -4.39 13.62 12.80
CA GLU A 277 -3.40 13.36 11.76
C GLU A 277 -3.52 11.93 11.22
N HIS A 278 -3.53 11.79 9.90
CA HIS A 278 -3.50 10.49 9.22
C HIS A 278 -2.70 10.61 7.93
N LEU A 279 -1.83 9.62 7.66
CA LEU A 279 -0.92 9.58 6.49
C LEU A 279 -0.04 10.85 6.35
N GLY A 280 0.44 11.39 7.47
CA GLY A 280 1.29 12.58 7.49
C GLY A 280 0.58 13.88 7.12
N LEU A 281 -0.75 13.92 7.25
CA LEU A 281 -1.60 15.09 6.98
C LEU A 281 -2.54 15.36 8.14
N VAL A 282 -2.64 16.63 8.53
CA VAL A 282 -3.64 17.08 9.50
C VAL A 282 -4.97 17.20 8.77
N ILE A 283 -5.99 16.55 9.33
CA ILE A 283 -7.35 16.51 8.80
C ILE A 283 -8.20 17.51 9.57
N GLY A 284 -8.70 18.52 8.86
CA GLY A 284 -9.69 19.46 9.38
C GLY A 284 -11.09 19.12 8.89
N LYS A 285 -12.06 19.98 9.26
CA LYS A 285 -13.48 19.83 8.91
C LYS A 285 -13.72 19.50 7.43
N ASN A 286 -13.14 20.30 6.53
CA ASN A 286 -13.28 20.20 5.07
C ASN A 286 -11.94 20.49 4.36
N SER A 287 -10.83 20.43 5.09
CA SER A 287 -9.53 20.85 4.59
C SER A 287 -8.45 19.89 5.07
N LEU A 288 -7.34 19.89 4.34
CA LEU A 288 -6.12 19.21 4.73
C LEU A 288 -5.02 20.25 4.92
N SER A 289 -4.13 19.98 5.87
CA SER A 289 -2.89 20.74 5.99
C SER A 289 -1.70 19.83 6.23
N PRO A 290 -0.47 20.27 5.89
CA PRO A 290 0.72 19.48 6.15
C PRO A 290 0.88 19.20 7.65
N SER A 291 1.38 18.00 8.00
CA SER A 291 1.74 17.63 9.37
C SER A 291 2.72 18.59 10.03
N PHE A 292 2.81 18.53 11.36
CA PHE A 292 3.81 19.27 12.12
C PHE A 292 5.22 19.02 11.60
N GLU A 293 5.60 17.77 11.38
CA GLU A 293 6.91 17.41 10.83
C GLU A 293 7.19 18.06 9.47
N THR A 294 6.19 18.07 8.58
CA THR A 294 6.34 18.67 7.25
C THR A 294 6.49 20.18 7.36
N ARG A 295 5.71 20.83 8.23
CA ARG A 295 5.83 22.28 8.51
C ARG A 295 7.20 22.61 9.10
N HIS A 296 7.70 21.77 10.02
CA HIS A 296 9.03 21.90 10.61
C HIS A 296 10.13 21.77 9.55
N LYS A 297 10.06 20.77 8.67
CA LYS A 297 11.00 20.61 7.53
C LYS A 297 11.01 21.84 6.61
N ILE A 298 9.84 22.43 6.34
CA ILE A 298 9.75 23.69 5.58
C ILE A 298 10.46 24.83 6.31
N GLY A 299 10.22 24.98 7.62
CA GLY A 299 10.88 25.99 8.45
C GLY A 299 12.40 25.83 8.46
N TYR A 300 12.87 24.60 8.67
CA TYR A 300 14.29 24.24 8.65
C TYR A 300 14.96 24.61 7.33
N VAL A 301 14.38 24.22 6.19
CA VAL A 301 14.95 24.54 4.86
C VAL A 301 14.95 26.06 4.61
N LYS A 302 13.94 26.80 5.08
CA LYS A 302 13.94 28.26 5.00
C LYS A 302 15.07 28.88 5.83
N ALA A 303 15.28 28.38 7.05
CA ALA A 303 16.36 28.84 7.93
C ALA A 303 17.76 28.48 7.39
N GLN A 304 17.91 27.34 6.71
CA GLN A 304 19.17 27.02 6.01
C GLN A 304 19.47 28.03 4.90
N LEU A 305 18.46 28.40 4.11
CA LEU A 305 18.61 29.34 3.01
C LEU A 305 18.91 30.78 3.45
N SER A 306 18.57 31.15 4.69
CA SER A 306 18.91 32.46 5.26
C SER A 306 20.34 32.54 5.79
N LYS A 307 21.07 31.42 5.90
CA LYS A 307 22.48 31.43 6.31
C LYS A 307 23.36 31.96 5.17
N GLN A 308 24.07 33.05 5.43
CA GLN A 308 25.00 33.66 4.47
C GLN A 308 26.19 32.72 4.16
N THR A 309 26.63 31.95 5.16
CA THR A 309 27.77 31.01 5.08
C THR A 309 27.51 29.72 4.30
N LEU A 310 26.31 29.52 3.75
CA LEU A 310 25.99 28.31 3.01
C LEU A 310 26.74 28.27 1.66
N SER A 311 27.40 27.16 1.35
CA SER A 311 28.02 26.96 0.04
C SER A 311 26.98 26.95 -1.09
N THR A 312 27.40 27.28 -2.32
CA THR A 312 26.53 27.35 -3.51
C THR A 312 25.80 26.02 -3.76
N GLU A 313 26.49 24.89 -3.70
CA GLU A 313 25.90 23.56 -3.93
C GLU A 313 24.82 23.24 -2.88
N ASN A 314 25.11 23.51 -1.60
CA ASN A 314 24.14 23.30 -0.52
C ASN A 314 22.94 24.24 -0.64
N ARG A 315 23.15 25.47 -1.12
CA ARG A 315 22.09 26.44 -1.37
C ARG A 315 21.17 25.97 -2.50
N ASP A 316 21.69 25.42 -3.58
CA ASP A 316 20.89 24.90 -4.67
C ASP A 316 20.12 23.63 -4.29
N ARG A 317 20.75 22.74 -3.53
CA ARG A 317 20.07 21.57 -2.93
C ARG A 317 18.91 22.00 -2.03
N ALA A 318 19.13 22.98 -1.16
CA ALA A 318 18.10 23.54 -0.28
C ALA A 318 16.97 24.24 -1.07
N ARG A 319 17.28 24.96 -2.16
CA ARG A 319 16.28 25.56 -3.07
C ARG A 319 15.40 24.48 -3.72
N LYS A 320 16.01 23.40 -4.23
CA LYS A 320 15.29 22.27 -4.82
C LYS A 320 14.37 21.61 -3.79
N ASN A 321 14.86 21.39 -2.57
CA ASN A 321 14.08 20.84 -1.47
C ASN A 321 12.90 21.76 -1.09
N LYS A 322 13.14 23.07 -0.96
CA LYS A 322 12.10 24.07 -0.69
C LYS A 322 11.02 24.03 -1.77
N ARG A 323 11.41 24.02 -3.05
CA ARG A 323 10.46 23.95 -4.17
C ARG A 323 9.59 22.69 -4.09
N GLY A 324 10.20 21.53 -3.82
CA GLY A 324 9.47 20.27 -3.62
C GLY A 324 8.46 20.35 -2.48
N LEU A 325 8.87 20.82 -1.31
CA LEU A 325 8.00 20.96 -0.13
C LEU A 325 6.87 21.98 -0.35
N MET A 326 7.13 23.09 -1.05
CA MET A 326 6.11 24.10 -1.36
C MET A 326 5.10 23.59 -2.38
N ASN A 327 5.55 22.84 -3.40
CA ASN A 327 4.66 22.17 -4.33
C ASN A 327 3.78 21.14 -3.61
N TYR A 328 4.36 20.35 -2.70
CA TYR A 328 3.60 19.43 -1.87
C TYR A 328 2.55 20.15 -1.02
N LYS A 329 2.94 21.23 -0.32
CA LYS A 329 2.00 22.05 0.46
C LYS A 329 0.83 22.55 -0.41
N ARG A 330 1.09 23.02 -1.63
CA ARG A 330 0.05 23.45 -2.57
C ARG A 330 -0.87 22.28 -2.95
N SER A 331 -0.32 21.11 -3.28
CA SER A 331 -1.13 19.92 -3.59
C SER A 331 -2.02 19.47 -2.44
N VAL A 332 -1.56 19.61 -1.19
CA VAL A 332 -2.37 19.31 0.00
C VAL A 332 -3.53 20.29 0.14
N SER A 333 -3.27 21.59 -0.02
CA SER A 333 -4.29 22.63 0.07
C SER A 333 -5.31 22.57 -1.08
N ASN A 334 -4.88 22.19 -2.29
CA ASN A 334 -5.70 22.20 -3.50
C ASN A 334 -6.39 20.87 -3.84
N GLY A 335 -5.95 19.75 -3.26
CA GLY A 335 -6.62 18.45 -3.48
C GLY A 335 -8.05 18.47 -2.98
#